data_AF-A0A3A8HAR1-F1
#
_entry.id   AF-A0A3A8HAR1-F1
#
_cell.length_a   1.000
_cell.length_b   1.000
_cell.length_c   1.000
_cell.angle_alpha   90.00
_cell.angle_beta   90.00
_cell.angle_gamma   90.00
#
_symmetry.space_group_name_H-M   'P 1'
#
loop_
_entity.id
_entity.type
_entity.pdbx_description
1 polymer ?
#
loop_
_entity_poly.entity_id
_entity_poly.type
_entity_poly.pdbx_seq_one_letter_code
_entity_poly.pdbx_strand_id
1 'polypeptide(L)'
;MDLWGTNPADGRRIIFEVKTLGAKTERMQTRHALSQLLEYRYFDGNSEDRLCLVTDAPISDAREQFLRTQGIAVLVHNGEGFQALGPLAHEWLGALLGSRAPAAAPSDDVKSKTAGPS
;
A
#
# COMPACT_ATOMS: atom_id res chain seq x y z
N MET A 1 4.84 13.02 4.56
CA MET A 1 4.90 11.66 5.14
C MET A 1 3.63 11.45 5.90
N ASP A 2 2.83 10.47 5.49
CA ASP A 2 1.51 10.24 6.08
C ASP A 2 1.54 9.17 7.16
N LEU A 3 2.34 8.11 6.94
CA LEU A 3 2.54 7.06 7.92
C LEU A 3 3.90 6.37 7.73
N TRP A 4 4.32 5.63 8.73
CA TRP A 4 5.44 4.70 8.62
C TRP A 4 5.09 3.38 9.30
N GLY A 5 5.80 2.32 8.92
CA GLY A 5 5.70 1.01 9.54
C GLY A 5 7.02 0.26 9.47
N THR A 6 7.03 -0.96 9.99
CA THR A 6 8.19 -1.85 9.95
C THR A 6 7.83 -3.06 9.11
N ASN A 7 8.67 -3.41 8.14
CA ASN A 7 8.51 -4.66 7.41
C ASN A 7 8.80 -5.83 8.37
N PRO A 8 7.84 -6.70 8.69
CA PRO A 8 8.09 -7.80 9.61
C PRO A 8 9.03 -8.87 9.02
N ALA A 9 9.26 -8.88 7.70
CA ALA A 9 10.16 -9.84 7.07
C ALA A 9 11.64 -9.55 7.35
N ASP A 10 12.04 -8.27 7.43
CA ASP A 10 13.46 -7.89 7.59
C ASP A 10 13.70 -6.75 8.60
N GLY A 11 12.66 -6.30 9.30
CA GLY A 11 12.76 -5.26 10.32
C GLY A 11 13.02 -3.85 9.78
N ARG A 12 13.12 -3.65 8.47
CA ARG A 12 13.37 -2.32 7.90
C ARG A 12 12.14 -1.44 7.95
N ARG A 13 12.34 -0.17 8.26
CA ARG A 13 11.29 0.84 8.26
C ARG A 13 10.86 1.16 6.83
N ILE A 14 9.56 1.30 6.63
CA ILE A 14 8.95 1.75 5.38
C ILE A 14 8.17 3.03 5.67
N ILE A 15 8.43 4.05 4.86
CA ILE A 15 7.79 5.36 4.91
C ILE A 15 6.83 5.46 3.76
N PHE A 16 5.59 5.84 4.07
CA PHE A 16 4.51 5.87 3.09
C PHE A 16 4.00 7.29 2.90
N GLU A 17 3.81 7.65 1.64
CA GLU A 17 3.09 8.85 1.21
C GLU A 17 1.90 8.41 0.37
N VAL A 18 0.71 8.90 0.70
CA VAL A 18 -0.56 8.48 0.12
C VAL A 18 -1.07 9.59 -0.81
N LYS A 19 -1.52 9.23 -2.01
CA LYS A 19 -2.10 10.17 -2.97
C LYS A 19 -3.38 9.63 -3.61
N THR A 20 -4.40 10.47 -3.61
CA THR A 20 -5.61 10.27 -4.43
C THR A 20 -5.35 10.75 -5.85
N LEU A 21 -5.55 9.87 -6.83
CA LEU A 21 -5.43 10.15 -8.25
C LEU A 21 -6.80 10.38 -8.88
N GLY A 22 -6.89 11.41 -9.70
CA GLY A 22 -7.96 11.62 -10.65
C GLY A 22 -7.43 11.54 -12.08
N ALA A 23 -8.34 11.51 -13.06
CA ALA A 23 -8.02 11.29 -14.48
C ALA A 23 -6.95 12.23 -15.09
N LYS A 24 -6.68 13.38 -14.45
CA LYS A 24 -5.69 14.37 -14.90
C LYS A 24 -4.62 14.71 -13.86
N THR A 25 -4.64 14.11 -12.67
CA THR A 25 -3.77 14.52 -11.56
C THR A 25 -2.58 13.61 -11.31
N GLU A 26 -2.48 12.45 -11.99
CA GLU A 26 -1.36 11.49 -11.84
C GLU A 26 -0.01 12.20 -11.81
N ARG A 27 0.30 12.99 -12.85
CA ARG A 27 1.57 13.69 -12.98
C ARG A 27 1.84 14.65 -11.82
N MET A 28 0.82 15.36 -11.35
CA MET A 28 0.97 16.33 -10.27
C MET A 28 1.19 15.61 -8.94
N GLN A 29 0.36 14.63 -8.64
CA GLN A 29 0.40 13.91 -7.36
C GLN A 29 1.66 13.08 -7.21
N THR A 30 2.10 12.42 -8.28
CA THR A 30 3.34 11.65 -8.27
C THR A 30 4.57 12.55 -8.15
N ARG A 31 4.53 13.79 -8.66
CA ARG A 31 5.58 14.79 -8.43
C ARG A 31 5.60 15.28 -6.98
N HIS A 32 4.44 15.55 -6.39
CA HIS A 32 4.35 15.94 -4.98
C HIS A 32 4.84 14.82 -4.06
N ALA A 33 4.41 13.58 -4.32
CA ALA A 33 4.89 12.42 -3.55
C ALA A 33 6.41 12.25 -3.68
N LEU A 34 6.94 12.34 -4.89
CA LEU A 34 8.38 12.28 -5.14
C LEU A 34 9.13 13.35 -4.34
N SER A 35 8.71 14.61 -4.43
CA SER A 35 9.40 15.70 -3.73
C SER A 35 9.38 15.48 -2.23
N GLN A 36 8.22 15.15 -1.66
CA GLN A 36 8.11 14.89 -0.22
C GLN A 36 8.99 13.72 0.21
N LEU A 37 8.96 12.59 -0.50
CA LEU A 37 9.70 11.38 -0.16
C LEU A 37 11.22 11.58 -0.27
N LEU A 38 11.69 12.29 -1.29
CA LEU A 38 13.11 12.61 -1.43
C LEU A 38 13.57 13.67 -0.42
N GLU A 39 12.73 14.65 -0.10
CA GLU A 39 13.00 15.63 0.94
C GLU A 39 13.17 14.95 2.31
N TYR A 40 12.23 14.06 2.66
CA TYR A 40 12.36 13.23 3.85
C TYR A 40 13.69 12.46 3.85
N ARG A 41 14.02 11.76 2.76
CA ARG A 41 15.28 10.98 2.69
C ARG A 41 16.51 11.87 2.91
N TYR A 42 16.47 13.12 2.47
CA TYR A 42 17.60 14.03 2.57
C TYR A 42 17.73 14.67 3.96
N PHE A 43 16.62 15.09 4.57
CA PHE A 43 16.65 15.88 5.82
C PHE A 43 16.39 15.06 7.09
N ASP A 44 15.53 14.04 7.02
CA ASP A 44 14.97 13.39 8.21
C ASP A 44 15.13 11.85 8.22
N GLY A 45 15.43 11.26 7.06
CA GLY A 45 15.43 9.81 6.85
C GLY A 45 16.73 9.13 7.23
N ASN A 46 16.62 7.85 7.57
CA ASN A 46 17.75 6.93 7.62
C ASN A 46 18.05 6.39 6.22
N SER A 47 19.31 6.08 5.93
CA SER A 47 19.71 5.50 4.64
C SER A 47 19.04 4.16 4.34
N GLU A 48 18.67 3.40 5.38
CA GLU A 48 17.97 2.11 5.26
C GLU A 48 16.45 2.25 5.16
N ASP A 49 15.90 3.47 5.28
CA ASP A 49 14.46 3.68 5.15
C ASP A 49 14.00 3.44 3.71
N ARG A 50 13.03 2.54 3.57
CA ARG A 50 12.35 2.28 2.30
C ARG A 50 11.23 3.29 2.11
N LEU A 51 11.08 3.77 0.88
CA LEU A 51 10.07 4.75 0.53
C LEU A 51 8.99 4.09 -0.34
N CYS A 52 7.74 4.38 -0.03
CA CYS A 52 6.59 3.82 -0.75
C CYS A 52 5.57 4.92 -1.05
N LEU A 53 5.20 5.04 -2.32
CA LEU A 53 4.00 5.77 -2.71
C LEU A 53 2.80 4.81 -2.67
N VAL A 54 1.71 5.23 -2.06
CA VAL A 54 0.42 4.54 -2.09
C VAL A 54 -0.56 5.38 -2.87
N THR A 55 -1.22 4.80 -3.88
CA THR A 55 -2.27 5.47 -4.67
C THR A 55 -3.58 4.71 -4.60
N ASP A 56 -4.70 5.39 -4.84
CA ASP A 56 -6.04 4.79 -4.95
C ASP A 56 -6.43 4.41 -6.39
N ALA A 57 -5.55 4.68 -7.35
CA ALA A 57 -5.66 4.26 -8.74
C ALA A 57 -4.28 3.93 -9.32
N PRO A 58 -4.21 3.13 -10.40
CA PRO A 58 -2.95 2.83 -11.07
C PRO A 58 -2.25 4.10 -11.60
N ILE A 59 -0.93 4.05 -11.63
CA ILE A 59 -0.10 5.04 -12.35
C ILE A 59 0.40 4.41 -13.65
N SER A 60 0.85 5.24 -14.59
CA SER A 60 1.48 4.77 -15.82
C SER A 60 2.78 4.01 -15.56
N ASP A 61 3.09 3.02 -16.41
CA ASP A 61 4.34 2.23 -16.32
C ASP A 61 5.58 3.11 -16.35
N ALA A 62 5.59 4.15 -17.20
CA ALA A 62 6.69 5.10 -17.27
C ALA A 62 6.91 5.84 -15.93
N ARG A 63 5.82 6.10 -15.19
CA ARG A 63 5.90 6.75 -13.88
C ARG A 63 6.36 5.78 -12.81
N GLU A 64 5.85 4.55 -12.79
CA GLU A 64 6.36 3.49 -11.91
C GLU A 64 7.85 3.32 -12.11
N GLN A 65 8.29 3.14 -13.37
CA GLN A 65 9.68 2.90 -13.70
C GLN A 65 10.56 4.05 -13.20
N PHE A 66 10.12 5.29 -13.43
CA PHE A 66 10.82 6.45 -12.91
C PHE A 66 10.91 6.44 -11.38
N LEU A 67 9.79 6.26 -10.65
CA LEU A 67 9.80 6.21 -9.19
C LEU A 67 10.69 5.10 -8.64
N ARG A 68 10.67 3.93 -9.27
CA ARG A 68 11.53 2.80 -8.92
C ARG A 68 13.01 3.12 -9.08
N THR A 69 13.42 3.85 -10.12
CA THR A 69 14.82 4.29 -10.26
C THR A 69 15.27 5.24 -9.15
N GLN A 70 14.33 5.88 -8.44
CA GLN A 70 14.59 6.70 -7.27
C GLN A 70 14.50 5.90 -5.95
N GLY A 71 14.34 4.57 -6.03
CA GLY A 71 14.18 3.69 -4.87
C GLY A 71 12.87 3.90 -4.12
N ILE A 72 11.79 4.22 -4.85
CA ILE A 72 10.43 4.38 -4.33
C ILE A 72 9.57 3.25 -4.87
N ALA A 73 9.04 2.41 -3.99
CA ALA A 73 8.06 1.39 -4.31
C ALA A 73 6.67 2.01 -4.50
N VAL A 74 5.78 1.33 -5.23
CA VAL A 74 4.41 1.80 -5.46
C VAL A 74 3.40 0.72 -5.08
N LEU A 75 2.43 1.09 -4.24
CA LEU A 75 1.23 0.31 -3.97
C LEU A 75 0.00 1.00 -4.55
N VAL A 76 -0.95 0.21 -5.02
CA VAL A 76 -2.29 0.68 -5.41
C VAL A 76 -3.32 0.06 -4.48
N HIS A 77 -4.14 0.87 -3.83
CA HIS A 77 -5.31 0.42 -3.10
C HIS A 77 -6.52 0.38 -4.03
N ASN A 78 -7.04 -0.81 -4.32
CA ASN A 78 -8.12 -1.01 -5.29
C ASN A 78 -9.54 -1.00 -4.67
N GLY A 79 -9.67 -0.61 -3.40
CA GLY A 79 -10.92 -0.62 -2.64
C GLY A 79 -11.10 -1.85 -1.75
N GLU A 80 -10.50 -2.98 -2.12
CA GLU A 80 -10.59 -4.25 -1.36
C GLU A 80 -9.28 -4.60 -0.65
N GLY A 81 -8.16 -4.13 -1.21
CA GLY A 81 -6.84 -4.31 -0.64
C GLY A 81 -5.77 -3.54 -1.41
N PHE A 82 -4.52 -3.89 -1.13
CA PHE A 82 -3.36 -3.31 -1.78
C PHE A 82 -2.78 -4.26 -2.81
N GLN A 83 -2.37 -3.70 -3.94
CA GLN A 83 -1.64 -4.36 -5.00
C GLN A 83 -0.24 -3.76 -5.12
N ALA A 84 0.78 -4.60 -5.17
CA ALA A 84 2.14 -4.16 -5.48
C ALA A 84 2.28 -3.82 -6.96
N LEU A 85 2.84 -2.65 -7.27
CA LEU A 85 3.12 -2.22 -8.63
C LEU A 85 4.64 -2.22 -8.88
N GLY A 86 5.07 -3.02 -9.84
CA GLY A 86 6.49 -3.15 -10.19
C GLY A 86 7.30 -4.05 -9.24
N PRO A 87 8.55 -4.41 -9.63
CA PRO A 87 9.33 -5.43 -8.93
C PRO A 87 9.75 -5.00 -7.52
N LEU A 88 10.01 -3.72 -7.29
CA LEU A 88 10.45 -3.21 -5.99
C LEU A 88 9.38 -3.37 -4.91
N ALA A 89 8.12 -3.07 -5.26
CA ALA A 89 6.99 -3.26 -4.36
C ALA A 89 6.74 -4.75 -4.09
N HIS A 90 6.89 -5.62 -5.09
CA HIS A 90 6.75 -7.06 -4.90
C HIS A 90 7.83 -7.63 -3.97
N GLU A 91 9.07 -7.20 -4.14
CA GLU A 91 10.19 -7.63 -3.30
C GLU A 91 9.95 -7.27 -1.83
N TRP A 92 9.52 -6.04 -1.55
CA TRP A 92 9.42 -5.55 -0.17
C TRP A 92 8.11 -5.92 0.50
N LEU A 93 7.01 -5.92 -0.26
CA LEU A 93 5.65 -5.92 0.30
C LEU A 93 4.83 -7.12 -0.19
N GLY A 94 5.27 -7.85 -1.23
CA GLY A 94 4.49 -8.93 -1.84
C GLY A 94 4.09 -10.03 -0.85
N ALA A 95 5.00 -10.45 0.03
CA ALA A 95 4.69 -11.42 1.09
C ALA A 95 3.66 -10.90 2.10
N LEU A 96 3.69 -9.60 2.42
CA LEU A 96 2.73 -8.98 3.35
C LEU A 96 1.33 -8.91 2.75
N LEU A 97 1.25 -8.67 1.44
CA LEU A 97 -0.02 -8.58 0.71
C LEU A 97 -0.65 -9.95 0.44
N GLY A 98 0.15 -10.98 0.23
CA GLY A 98 -0.30 -12.36 0.00
C GLY A 98 -0.68 -13.14 1.26
N SER A 99 -0.36 -12.64 2.46
CA SER A 99 -0.61 -13.33 3.74
C SER A 99 -2.06 -13.27 4.25
N ARG A 100 -2.98 -12.66 3.49
CA ARG A 100 -4.39 -12.60 3.88
C ARG A 100 -5.05 -13.96 3.62
N ALA A 101 -5.13 -14.81 4.64
CA ALA A 101 -6.10 -15.90 4.65
C ALA A 101 -7.51 -15.30 4.49
N PRO A 102 -8.41 -15.89 3.68
CA PRO A 102 -9.78 -15.41 3.59
C PRO A 102 -10.41 -15.44 4.98
N ALA A 103 -11.09 -14.36 5.36
CA ALA A 103 -11.92 -14.35 6.55
C ALA A 103 -12.92 -15.50 6.43
N ALA A 104 -12.93 -16.41 7.41
CA ALA A 104 -13.91 -17.48 7.46
C ALA A 104 -15.31 -16.85 7.39
N ALA A 105 -16.14 -17.34 6.46
CA ALA A 105 -17.51 -16.90 6.34
C ALA A 105 -18.23 -17.12 7.69
N PRO A 106 -19.11 -16.20 8.12
CA PRO A 106 -19.90 -16.40 9.31
C PRO A 106 -20.74 -17.66 9.13
N SER A 107 -20.61 -18.62 10.04
CA SER A 107 -21.49 -19.78 10.11
C SER A 107 -22.87 -19.30 10.55
N ASP A 108 -23.87 -19.46 9.69
CA ASP A 108 -25.28 -19.25 10.01
C ASP A 108 -25.77 -20.33 10.99
N ASP A 109 -25.43 -20.19 12.27
CA ASP A 109 -26.11 -20.91 13.35
C ASP A 109 -27.29 -20.08 13.86
N VAL A 110 -28.36 -20.06 13.07
CA VAL A 110 -29.67 -19.60 13.55
C VAL A 110 -30.27 -20.71 14.42
N LYS A 111 -30.12 -20.52 15.72
CA LYS A 111 -30.72 -21.33 16.78
C LYS A 111 -32.24 -21.12 16.80
N SER A 112 -33.02 -22.02 16.20
CA SER A 112 -34.49 -22.02 16.32
C SER A 112 -34.92 -22.43 17.74
N LYS A 113 -35.54 -21.48 18.47
CA LYS A 113 -36.52 -21.66 19.56
C LYS A 113 -37.70 -20.78 19.12
N THR A 114 -39.00 -21.08 19.20
CA THR A 114 -39.83 -22.00 19.99
C THR A 114 -41.28 -21.79 19.49
N ALA A 115 -42.14 -22.81 19.48
CA ALA A 115 -43.60 -22.62 19.60
C ALA A 115 -44.23 -23.91 20.16
N GLY A 116 -44.93 -23.82 21.28
CA GLY A 116 -45.56 -24.93 22.00
C GLY A 116 -46.93 -25.34 21.44
N PRO A 117 -47.48 -26.50 21.86
CA PRO A 117 -48.80 -26.93 21.42
C PRO A 117 -49.93 -26.33 22.26
N SER A 118 -51.06 -26.12 21.59
CA SER A 118 -52.34 -25.64 22.10
C SER A 118 -53.07 -26.65 22.98
#